data_AF-A0A962MEK5-F1
#
_entry.id   AF-A0A962MEK5-F1
#
_cell.length_a   1.000
_cell.length_b   1.000
_cell.length_c   1.000
_cell.angle_alpha   90.00
_cell.angle_beta   90.00
_cell.angle_gamma   90.00
#
_symmetry.space_group_name_H-M   'P 1'
#
loop_
_entity.id
_entity.type
_entity.pdbx_description
1 polymer ?
#
loop_
_entity_poly.entity_id
_entity_poly.type
_entity_poly.pdbx_seq_one_letter_code
_entity_poly.pdbx_strand_id
1 'polypeptide(L)'
;HEKAVIKQYAQRYNMTEQSTVQWLLGKTHGDSHGPMFDLQKAVQDNLVLPLQGYGLKDICKHPQLVNFQWEDETSGSQWSIVQFNRFLAETDPAERQRLKSALLRYNRDDVTATHRLEQWLRNRFVS
;
A
#
# COMPACT_ATOMS: atom_id res chain seq x y z
N HIS A 1 7.32 11.47 -4.63
CA HIS A 1 8.27 10.62 -5.40
C HIS A 1 7.52 9.90 -6.55
N GLU A 2 6.36 9.36 -6.24
CA GLU A 2 5.35 8.65 -7.05
C GLU A 2 5.03 9.34 -8.38
N LYS A 3 4.73 10.65 -8.39
CA LYS A 3 4.47 11.40 -9.64
C LYS A 3 5.66 11.37 -10.61
N ALA A 4 6.90 11.34 -10.10
CA ALA A 4 8.09 11.22 -10.95
C ALA A 4 8.19 9.82 -11.58
N VAL A 5 7.90 8.78 -10.78
CA VAL A 5 7.86 7.39 -11.25
C VAL A 5 6.79 7.20 -12.32
N ILE A 6 5.58 7.74 -12.12
CA ILE A 6 4.50 7.71 -13.12
C ILE A 6 4.94 8.37 -14.43
N LYS A 7 5.58 9.55 -14.36
CA LYS A 7 6.12 10.23 -15.56
C LYS A 7 7.15 9.37 -16.29
N GLN A 8 8.06 8.73 -15.56
CA GLN A 8 9.09 7.88 -16.15
C GLN A 8 8.49 6.68 -16.89
N TYR A 9 7.51 6.00 -16.29
CA TYR A 9 6.82 4.89 -16.93
C TYR A 9 5.99 5.35 -18.14
N ALA A 10 5.29 6.47 -18.02
CA ALA A 10 4.53 7.02 -19.14
C ALA A 10 5.43 7.37 -20.32
N GLN A 11 6.62 7.92 -20.08
CA GLN A 11 7.62 8.17 -21.13
C GLN A 11 8.12 6.87 -21.75
N ARG A 12 8.50 5.90 -20.92
CA ARG A 12 9.02 4.59 -21.38
C ARG A 12 8.05 3.86 -22.31
N TYR A 13 6.75 4.00 -22.08
CA TYR A 13 5.70 3.31 -22.83
C TYR A 13 4.90 4.23 -23.79
N ASN A 14 5.36 5.46 -24.04
CA ASN A 14 4.67 6.45 -24.90
C ASN A 14 3.21 6.71 -24.50
N MET A 15 2.92 6.71 -23.19
CA MET A 15 1.59 6.94 -22.61
C MET A 15 1.43 8.35 -22.02
N THR A 16 2.33 9.29 -22.31
CA THR A 16 2.30 10.62 -21.67
C THR A 16 0.98 11.35 -21.91
N GLU A 17 0.40 11.25 -23.11
CA GLU A 17 -0.86 11.92 -23.46
C GLU A 17 -2.11 11.12 -23.07
N GLN A 18 -1.94 9.94 -22.47
CA GLN A 18 -3.07 9.10 -22.08
C GLN A 18 -3.83 9.76 -20.91
N SER A 19 -5.16 9.80 -21.01
CA SER A 19 -6.01 10.57 -20.10
C SER A 19 -5.86 10.15 -18.63
N THR A 20 -5.71 8.85 -18.36
CA THR A 20 -5.45 8.34 -17.01
C THR A 20 -4.11 8.82 -16.47
N VAL A 21 -3.04 8.84 -17.27
CA VAL A 21 -1.73 9.37 -16.87
C VAL A 21 -1.83 10.86 -16.54
N GLN A 22 -2.49 11.65 -17.38
CA GLN A 22 -2.68 13.08 -17.15
C GLN A 22 -3.49 13.34 -15.88
N TRP A 23 -4.54 12.53 -15.64
CA TRP A 23 -5.35 12.58 -14.42
C TRP A 23 -4.53 12.22 -13.16
N LEU A 24 -3.79 11.12 -13.18
CA LEU A 24 -2.91 10.72 -12.06
C LEU A 24 -1.85 11.77 -11.71
N LEU A 25 -1.39 12.53 -12.71
CA LEU A 25 -0.41 13.59 -12.52
C LEU A 25 -1.03 14.92 -12.04
N GLY A 26 -2.35 15.03 -11.95
CA GLY A 26 -3.04 16.28 -11.59
C GLY A 26 -2.95 17.33 -12.69
N LYS A 27 -3.02 16.90 -13.96
CA LYS A 27 -3.01 17.82 -15.11
C LYS A 27 -4.40 18.04 -15.70
N THR A 28 -5.42 17.43 -15.11
CA THR A 28 -6.82 17.50 -15.54
C THR A 28 -7.65 18.27 -14.51
N HIS A 29 -8.70 18.98 -14.95
CA HIS A 29 -9.73 19.58 -14.08
C HIS A 29 -9.27 20.68 -13.11
N GLY A 30 -8.15 21.36 -13.38
CA GLY A 30 -7.68 22.49 -12.55
C GLY A 30 -7.11 22.11 -11.18
N ASP A 31 -7.08 20.82 -10.85
CA ASP A 31 -6.47 20.29 -9.63
C ASP A 31 -5.03 19.82 -9.91
N SER A 32 -4.06 20.55 -9.36
CA SER A 32 -2.63 20.21 -9.47
C SER A 32 -2.18 19.05 -8.58
N HIS A 33 -3.01 18.64 -7.61
CA HIS A 33 -2.70 17.59 -6.65
C HIS A 33 -2.95 16.21 -7.24
N GLY A 34 -3.98 16.05 -8.06
CA GLY A 34 -4.37 14.75 -8.61
C GLY A 34 -5.02 13.86 -7.54
N PRO A 35 -5.43 12.64 -7.90
CA PRO A 35 -6.37 11.85 -7.10
C PRO A 35 -5.71 11.06 -5.95
N MET A 36 -4.39 11.04 -5.87
CA MET A 36 -3.66 10.18 -4.94
C MET A 36 -3.44 10.87 -3.60
N PHE A 37 -3.82 10.20 -2.52
CA PHE A 37 -3.56 10.63 -1.16
C PHE A 37 -2.55 9.70 -0.48
N ASP A 38 -1.43 10.25 -0.02
CA ASP A 38 -0.40 9.49 0.67
C ASP A 38 -0.66 9.47 2.19
N LEU A 39 -1.20 8.35 2.68
CA LEU A 39 -1.49 8.15 4.10
C LEU A 39 -0.23 8.11 4.96
N GLN A 40 0.89 7.60 4.43
CA GLN A 40 2.14 7.56 5.20
C GLN A 40 2.63 8.98 5.47
N LYS A 41 2.63 9.83 4.44
CA LYS A 41 2.99 11.23 4.58
C LYS A 41 2.03 11.96 5.53
N ALA A 42 0.73 11.74 5.41
CA ALA A 42 -0.25 12.34 6.31
C ALA A 42 0.00 11.99 7.78
N VAL A 43 0.37 10.73 8.06
CA VAL A 43 0.75 10.30 9.42
C VAL A 43 2.06 10.97 9.85
N GLN A 44 3.11 10.92 9.03
CA GLN A 44 4.44 11.44 9.37
C GLN A 44 4.44 12.95 9.60
N ASP A 45 3.70 13.70 8.80
CA ASP A 45 3.67 15.16 8.86
C ASP A 45 2.84 15.68 10.05
N ASN A 46 1.91 14.88 10.60
CA ASN A 46 0.92 15.35 11.57
C ASN A 46 0.93 14.61 12.91
N LEU A 47 1.56 13.44 13.02
CA LEU A 47 1.54 12.61 14.24
C LEU A 47 2.95 12.30 14.73
N VAL A 48 3.16 12.45 16.03
CA VAL A 48 4.39 12.02 16.72
C VAL A 48 4.09 10.71 17.46
N LEU A 49 4.44 9.59 16.85
CA LEU A 49 4.19 8.24 17.41
C LEU A 49 5.50 7.60 17.91
N PRO A 50 5.49 6.93 19.08
CA PRO A 50 6.66 6.24 19.62
C PRO A 50 6.86 4.86 18.96
N LEU A 51 7.02 4.84 17.64
CA LEU A 51 7.18 3.62 16.83
C LEU A 51 8.64 3.46 16.37
N GLN A 52 9.07 2.21 16.17
CA GLN A 52 10.39 1.92 15.59
C GLN A 52 10.50 2.36 14.12
N GLY A 53 9.37 2.43 13.43
CA GLY A 53 9.26 2.92 12.08
C GLY A 53 7.83 3.30 11.73
N TYR A 54 7.66 4.05 10.63
CA TYR A 54 6.37 4.44 10.07
C TYR A 54 5.94 3.49 8.95
N GLY A 55 6.26 2.21 9.09
CA GLY A 55 5.71 1.15 8.24
C GLY A 55 4.25 0.89 8.58
N LEU A 56 3.48 0.41 7.60
CA LEU A 56 2.05 0.14 7.78
C LEU A 56 1.77 -0.76 9.00
N LYS A 57 2.52 -1.86 9.15
CA LYS A 57 2.37 -2.76 10.30
C LYS A 57 2.65 -2.07 11.63
N ASP A 58 3.69 -1.25 11.72
CA ASP A 58 4.04 -0.57 12.98
C ASP A 58 2.97 0.45 13.38
N ILE A 59 2.43 1.19 12.40
CA ILE A 59 1.34 2.14 12.64
C ILE A 59 0.06 1.41 13.05
N CYS A 60 -0.30 0.33 12.35
CA CYS A 60 -1.61 -0.27 12.49
C CYS A 60 -1.75 -1.29 13.63
N LYS A 61 -0.68 -2.00 14.01
CA LYS A 61 -0.76 -3.10 15.00
C LYS A 61 -1.02 -2.64 16.43
N HIS A 62 -0.70 -1.38 16.74
CA HIS A 62 -0.73 -0.91 18.12
C HIS A 62 -2.18 -0.85 18.67
N PRO A 63 -2.48 -1.45 19.83
CA PRO A 63 -3.85 -1.53 20.37
C PRO A 63 -4.51 -0.18 20.65
N GLN A 64 -3.71 0.86 20.90
CA GLN A 64 -4.20 2.22 21.17
C GLN A 64 -4.31 3.09 19.90
N LEU A 65 -3.92 2.58 18.73
CA LEU A 65 -3.99 3.28 17.46
C LEU A 65 -5.09 2.67 16.58
N VAL A 66 -4.74 2.15 15.40
CA VAL A 66 -5.69 1.51 14.46
C VAL A 66 -6.12 0.13 14.98
N ASN A 67 -5.26 -0.54 15.75
CA ASN A 67 -5.49 -1.88 16.31
C ASN A 67 -5.92 -2.93 15.27
N PHE A 68 -5.25 -2.97 14.12
CA PHE A 68 -5.45 -3.99 13.12
C PHE A 68 -4.43 -5.11 13.29
N GLN A 69 -4.91 -6.36 13.35
CA GLN A 69 -4.07 -7.55 13.48
C GLN A 69 -4.12 -8.32 12.16
N TRP A 70 -2.94 -8.61 11.61
CA TRP A 70 -2.79 -9.46 10.42
C TRP A 70 -3.07 -10.91 10.78
N GLU A 71 -3.57 -11.70 9.83
CA GLU A 71 -3.78 -13.14 10.04
C GLU A 71 -2.46 -13.89 10.27
N ASP A 72 -1.39 -13.45 9.61
CA ASP A 72 -0.02 -13.94 9.83
C ASP A 72 0.85 -12.79 10.37
N GLU A 73 1.06 -12.78 11.68
CA GLU A 73 1.87 -11.78 12.37
C GLU A 73 3.34 -11.77 11.92
N THR A 74 3.86 -12.92 11.50
CA THR A 74 5.27 -13.08 11.10
C THR A 74 5.53 -12.67 9.65
N SER A 75 4.47 -12.53 8.86
CA SER A 75 4.57 -12.09 7.48
C SER A 75 5.13 -10.67 7.39
N GLY A 76 5.88 -10.36 6.33
CA GLY A 76 6.45 -9.05 6.09
C GLY A 76 6.88 -8.92 4.64
N SER A 77 7.42 -7.76 4.26
CA SER A 77 7.81 -7.48 2.86
C SER A 77 8.83 -8.49 2.32
N GLN A 78 9.80 -8.90 3.12
CA GLN A 78 10.77 -9.93 2.72
C GLN A 78 10.11 -11.31 2.55
N TRP A 79 9.19 -11.65 3.44
CA TRP A 79 8.44 -12.90 3.37
C TRP A 79 7.63 -12.97 2.07
N SER A 80 6.92 -11.90 1.69
CA SER A 80 6.07 -11.90 0.49
C SER A 80 6.89 -12.04 -0.79
N ILE A 81 8.08 -11.43 -0.87
CA ILE A 81 9.01 -11.61 -2.00
C ILE A 81 9.46 -13.07 -2.11
N VAL A 82 9.88 -13.69 -1.00
CA VAL A 82 10.31 -15.10 -0.99
C VAL A 82 9.16 -16.03 -1.39
N GLN A 83 7.95 -15.83 -0.84
CA GLN A 83 6.80 -16.65 -1.20
C GLN A 83 6.39 -16.47 -2.67
N PHE A 84 6.51 -15.26 -3.22
CA PHE A 84 6.20 -15.02 -4.63
C PHE A 84 7.20 -15.72 -5.56
N ASN A 85 8.50 -15.66 -5.26
CA ASN A 85 9.51 -16.39 -6.02
C ASN A 85 9.29 -17.91 -5.95
N ARG A 86 8.93 -18.44 -4.78
CA ARG A 86 8.54 -19.86 -4.63
C ARG A 86 7.32 -20.19 -5.47
N PHE A 87 6.28 -19.36 -5.44
CA PHE A 87 5.07 -19.55 -6.24
C PHE A 87 5.35 -19.61 -7.76
N LEU A 88 6.30 -18.82 -8.25
CA LEU A 88 6.70 -18.83 -9.66
C LEU A 88 7.48 -20.08 -10.04
N ALA A 89 8.28 -20.63 -9.12
CA ALA A 89 9.12 -21.81 -9.35
C ALA A 89 8.40 -23.14 -9.07
N GLU A 90 7.29 -23.13 -8.33
CA GLU A 90 6.58 -24.33 -7.89
C GLU A 90 5.89 -25.07 -9.05
N THR A 91 6.11 -26.37 -9.13
CA THR A 91 5.57 -27.25 -10.17
C THR A 91 4.42 -28.11 -9.66
N ASP A 92 4.34 -28.39 -8.35
CA ASP A 92 3.20 -29.08 -7.76
C ASP A 92 1.97 -28.15 -7.75
N PRO A 93 0.86 -28.51 -8.42
CA PRO A 93 -0.34 -27.68 -8.46
C PRO A 93 -0.94 -27.41 -7.07
N ALA A 94 -0.85 -28.37 -6.14
CA ALA A 94 -1.41 -28.21 -4.81
C ALA A 94 -0.62 -27.20 -3.99
N GLU A 95 0.70 -27.34 -3.95
CA GLU A 95 1.58 -26.39 -3.26
C GLU A 95 1.56 -25.00 -3.90
N ARG A 96 1.52 -24.93 -5.24
CA ARG A 96 1.38 -23.65 -5.95
C ARG A 96 0.09 -22.92 -5.57
N GLN A 97 -1.01 -23.64 -5.47
CA GLN A 97 -2.28 -23.08 -5.02
C GLN A 97 -2.21 -22.61 -3.56
N ARG A 98 -1.54 -23.37 -2.67
CA ARG A 98 -1.32 -22.99 -1.27
C ARG A 98 -0.54 -21.68 -1.15
N LEU A 99 0.57 -21.54 -1.88
CA LEU A 99 1.39 -20.32 -1.92
C LEU A 99 0.60 -19.13 -2.45
N LYS A 100 -0.15 -19.31 -3.54
CA LYS A 100 -1.03 -18.27 -4.09
C LYS A 100 -2.05 -17.80 -3.05
N SER A 101 -2.71 -18.72 -2.36
CA SER A 101 -3.68 -18.38 -1.32
C SER A 101 -3.03 -17.61 -0.16
N ALA A 102 -1.80 -17.97 0.25
CA ALA A 102 -1.07 -17.25 1.28
C ALA A 102 -0.72 -15.81 0.86
N LEU A 103 -0.23 -15.62 -0.37
CA LEU A 103 0.06 -14.29 -0.92
C LEU A 103 -1.20 -13.41 -1.03
N LEU A 104 -2.32 -13.99 -1.47
CA LEU A 104 -3.59 -13.26 -1.57
C LEU A 104 -4.13 -12.83 -0.20
N ARG A 105 -3.98 -13.66 0.84
CA ARG A 105 -4.33 -13.28 2.22
C ARG A 105 -3.45 -12.15 2.73
N TYR A 106 -2.12 -12.26 2.57
CA TYR A 106 -1.19 -11.20 2.92
C TYR A 106 -1.56 -9.85 2.26
N ASN A 107 -1.81 -9.85 0.95
CA ASN A 107 -2.19 -8.63 0.23
C ASN A 107 -3.56 -8.08 0.66
N ARG A 108 -4.52 -8.96 0.99
CA ARG A 108 -5.83 -8.55 1.51
C ARG A 108 -5.68 -7.85 2.85
N ASP A 109 -4.84 -8.36 3.74
CA ASP A 109 -4.60 -7.75 5.03
C ASP A 109 -3.97 -6.36 4.88
N ASP A 110 -2.96 -6.20 4.00
CA ASP A 110 -2.31 -4.90 3.76
C ASP A 110 -3.30 -3.85 3.22
N VAL A 111 -4.18 -4.23 2.28
CA VAL A 111 -5.24 -3.33 1.78
C VAL A 111 -6.25 -3.00 2.88
N THR A 112 -6.63 -3.99 3.68
CA THR A 112 -7.59 -3.81 4.78
C THR A 112 -7.01 -2.90 5.85
N ALA A 113 -5.77 -3.11 6.25
CA ALA A 113 -5.03 -2.28 7.20
C ALA A 113 -4.93 -0.83 6.72
N THR A 114 -4.64 -0.62 5.44
CA THR A 114 -4.58 0.71 4.81
C THR A 114 -5.93 1.42 4.91
N HIS A 115 -7.03 0.72 4.62
CA HIS A 115 -8.36 1.29 4.77
C HIS A 115 -8.72 1.60 6.23
N ARG A 116 -8.37 0.71 7.17
CA ARG A 116 -8.58 0.95 8.60
C ARG A 116 -7.81 2.17 9.10
N LEU A 117 -6.59 2.38 8.62
CA LEU A 117 -5.80 3.57 8.92
C LEU A 117 -6.49 4.84 8.40
N GLU A 118 -7.00 4.84 7.17
CA GLU A 118 -7.76 5.96 6.62
C GLU A 118 -8.99 6.30 7.46
N GLN A 119 -9.79 5.28 7.81
CA GLN A 119 -10.97 5.46 8.67
C GLN A 119 -10.59 6.03 10.04
N TRP A 120 -9.51 5.52 10.63
CA TRP A 120 -9.01 6.00 11.93
C TRP A 120 -8.59 7.48 11.86
N LEU A 121 -7.87 7.88 10.81
CA LEU A 121 -7.47 9.28 10.61
C LEU A 121 -8.69 10.18 10.42
N ARG A 122 -9.65 9.78 9.58
CA ARG A 122 -10.86 10.57 9.32
C ARG A 122 -11.68 10.78 10.59
N ASN A 123 -11.92 9.72 11.35
CA ASN A 123 -12.68 9.78 12.60
C ASN A 123 -12.02 10.65 13.67
N ARG A 124 -10.69 10.80 13.62
CA ARG A 124 -9.93 11.53 14.64
C ARG A 124 -9.71 13.01 14.30
N PHE A 125 -9.70 13.38 13.03
CA PHE A 125 -9.25 14.72 12.60
C PHE A 125 -10.22 15.49 11.69
N VAL A 126 -11.28 14.87 11.17
CA VAL A 126 -12.18 15.48 10.18
C VAL A 126 -13.62 15.59 10.71
N SER A 127 -13.79 15.74 12.04
CA SER A 127 -15.11 15.93 12.66
C SER A 127 -15.82 17.18 12.15
#